data_AF-A0A7S0SJ75-F1
#
_entry.id   AF-A0A7S0SJ75-F1
#
_cell.length_a   1.000
_cell.length_b   1.000
_cell.length_c   1.000
_cell.angle_alpha   90.00
_cell.angle_beta   90.00
_cell.angle_gamma   90.00
#
_symmetry.space_group_name_H-M   'P 1'
#
loop_
_entity.id
_entity.type
_entity.pdbx_description
1 polymer ?
#
loop_
_entity_poly.entity_id
_entity_poly.type
_entity_poly.pdbx_seq_one_letter_code
_entity_poly.pdbx_strand_id
1 'polypeptide(L)'
;DNVQCRFGTEIVDGVYAFGSEDISMDRMTRQGTSVFYGHEEFYGLETIQWAGRSHLYGVSRIACTAPPLSAGHTTVEIRNTHGSFSINAFEFEYQVLAAVFTISPLL
;
A
#
# COMPACT_ATOMS: atom_id res chain seq x y z
N ASP A 1 -17.13 2.59 1.20
CA ASP A 1 -16.03 1.72 0.71
C ASP A 1 -14.70 2.34 1.11
N ASN A 2 -14.39 2.34 2.40
CA ASN A 2 -13.30 3.15 2.96
C ASN A 2 -12.29 2.20 3.63
N VAL A 3 -11.22 1.89 2.90
CA VAL A 3 -10.05 1.24 3.48
C VAL A 3 -9.03 2.31 3.82
N GLN A 4 -8.35 2.16 4.94
CA GLN A 4 -7.35 3.11 5.39
C GLN A 4 -6.06 2.39 5.75
N CYS A 5 -4.95 2.99 5.35
CA CYS A 5 -3.61 2.55 5.70
C CYS A 5 -3.00 3.53 6.69
N ARG A 6 -2.47 3.01 7.78
CA ARG A 6 -1.71 3.77 8.76
C ARG A 6 -0.22 3.51 8.57
N PHE A 7 0.53 4.55 8.22
CA PHE A 7 1.99 4.55 8.12
C PHE A 7 2.56 5.17 9.38
N GLY A 8 2.93 4.34 10.36
CA GLY A 8 3.32 4.81 11.69
C GLY A 8 2.17 5.56 12.39
N THR A 9 2.21 6.90 12.36
CA THR A 9 1.16 7.77 12.91
C THR A 9 0.25 8.39 11.86
N GLU A 10 0.65 8.39 10.59
CA GLU A 10 -0.11 9.00 9.50
C GLU A 10 -1.17 8.04 8.96
N ILE A 11 -2.38 8.53 8.71
CA ILE A 11 -3.47 7.74 8.14
C ILE A 11 -3.81 8.30 6.77
N VAL A 12 -3.83 7.43 5.76
CA VAL A 12 -4.23 7.75 4.39
C VAL A 12 -5.39 6.86 3.97
N ASP A 13 -6.23 7.39 3.10
CA ASP A 13 -7.25 6.61 2.43
C ASP A 13 -6.60 5.67 1.40
N GLY A 14 -7.19 4.50 1.24
CA GLY A 14 -6.79 3.49 0.28
C GLY A 14 -7.96 3.05 -0.57
N VAL A 15 -7.68 2.17 -1.52
CA VAL A 15 -8.65 1.64 -2.47
C VAL A 15 -8.61 0.12 -2.53
N TYR A 16 -9.77 -0.50 -2.76
CA TYR A 16 -9.84 -1.90 -3.16
C TYR A 16 -9.43 -2.03 -4.61
N ALA A 17 -8.23 -2.55 -4.83
CA ALA A 17 -7.65 -2.75 -6.15
C ALA A 17 -8.31 -3.91 -6.92
N PHE A 18 -8.71 -4.95 -6.19
CA PHE A 18 -9.24 -6.19 -6.75
C PHE A 18 -9.93 -7.02 -5.65
N GLY A 19 -11.04 -7.69 -5.99
CA GLY A 19 -11.72 -8.66 -5.12
C GLY A 19 -12.92 -8.08 -4.35
N SER A 20 -13.18 -8.58 -3.13
CA SER A 20 -14.29 -8.09 -2.27
C SER A 20 -13.80 -7.20 -1.14
N GLU A 21 -14.73 -6.48 -0.55
CA GLU A 21 -14.55 -5.73 0.70
C GLU A 21 -14.50 -6.64 1.95
N ASP A 22 -14.99 -7.88 1.84
CA ASP A 22 -14.92 -8.91 2.89
C ASP A 22 -13.53 -9.57 2.96
N ILE A 23 -12.51 -8.78 3.34
CA ILE A 23 -11.12 -9.21 3.49
C ILE A 23 -10.78 -9.37 4.97
N SER A 24 -10.13 -10.48 5.33
CA SER A 24 -9.55 -10.66 6.65
C SER A 24 -8.23 -9.89 6.78
N MET A 25 -8.20 -8.87 7.63
CA MET A 25 -7.06 -7.95 7.76
C MET A 25 -5.89 -8.53 8.58
N ASP A 26 -6.14 -9.59 9.36
CA ASP A 26 -5.14 -10.30 10.18
C ASP A 26 -4.11 -11.09 9.35
N ARG A 27 -4.43 -11.37 8.08
CA ARG A 27 -3.63 -12.20 7.16
C ARG A 27 -3.32 -11.50 5.85
N MET A 28 -3.07 -10.19 5.89
CA MET A 28 -2.52 -9.51 4.74
C MET A 28 -1.03 -9.82 4.56
N THR A 29 -0.57 -9.75 3.33
CA THR A 29 0.82 -9.91 2.93
C THR A 29 1.18 -8.78 1.99
N ARG A 30 2.37 -8.18 2.16
CA ARG A 30 2.91 -7.21 1.19
C ARG A 30 3.09 -7.91 -0.15
N GLN A 31 2.42 -7.43 -1.20
CA GLN A 31 2.57 -8.03 -2.52
C GLN A 31 3.65 -7.32 -3.35
N GLY A 32 3.88 -6.03 -3.10
CA GLY A 32 4.92 -5.24 -3.74
C GLY A 32 4.46 -3.84 -4.10
N THR A 33 5.24 -3.19 -4.94
CA THR A 33 4.93 -1.86 -5.47
C THR A 33 4.37 -1.99 -6.88
N SER A 34 3.30 -1.26 -7.18
CA SER A 34 2.63 -1.33 -8.49
C SER A 34 2.13 0.03 -8.94
N VAL A 35 2.16 0.25 -10.25
CA VAL A 35 1.57 1.42 -10.89
C VAL A 35 0.10 1.13 -11.19
N PHE A 36 -0.80 2.00 -10.73
CA PHE A 36 -2.22 1.89 -11.04
C PHE A 36 -2.57 2.51 -12.39
N TYR A 37 -3.45 1.81 -13.12
CA TYR A 37 -4.07 2.27 -14.36
C TYR A 37 -5.61 2.27 -14.30
N GLY A 38 -6.19 2.37 -13.09
CA GLY A 38 -7.63 2.15 -12.88
C GLY A 38 -8.39 3.18 -12.04
N HIS A 39 -7.73 4.22 -11.52
CA HIS A 39 -8.41 5.25 -10.72
C HIS A 39 -7.81 6.63 -11.04
N GLU A 40 -8.66 7.62 -11.39
CA GLU A 40 -8.26 8.96 -11.86
C GLU A 40 -7.22 9.63 -10.94
N GLU A 41 -7.37 9.45 -9.62
CA GLU A 41 -6.48 10.03 -8.61
C GLU A 41 -5.09 9.34 -8.48
N PHE A 42 -4.95 8.11 -8.98
CA PHE A 42 -3.75 7.30 -8.82
C PHE A 42 -3.09 6.85 -10.15
N TYR A 43 -3.55 7.37 -11.30
CA TYR A 43 -2.97 7.02 -12.60
C TYR A 43 -1.49 7.38 -12.67
N GLY A 44 -0.66 6.38 -12.94
CA GLY A 44 0.79 6.57 -13.09
C GLY A 44 1.54 6.82 -11.77
N LEU A 45 0.85 6.80 -10.63
CA LEU A 45 1.50 6.88 -9.32
C LEU A 45 1.97 5.50 -8.87
N GLU A 46 3.16 5.49 -8.28
CA GLU A 46 3.72 4.31 -7.63
C GLU A 46 2.99 4.10 -6.29
N THR A 47 2.26 2.99 -6.16
CA THR A 47 1.47 2.68 -4.96
C THR A 47 1.90 1.36 -4.36
N ILE A 48 1.71 1.20 -3.05
CA ILE A 48 2.03 -0.05 -2.36
C ILE A 48 0.77 -0.90 -2.27
N GLN A 49 0.87 -2.14 -2.72
CA GLN A 49 -0.22 -3.10 -2.68
C GLN A 49 -0.05 -4.13 -1.56
N TRP A 50 -1.17 -4.36 -0.89
CA TRP A 50 -1.34 -5.35 0.16
C TRP A 50 -2.39 -6.35 -0.30
N ALA A 51 -2.08 -7.63 -0.21
CA ALA A 51 -2.99 -8.70 -0.60
C ALA A 51 -3.46 -9.45 0.64
N GLY A 52 -4.77 -9.60 0.79
CA GLY A 52 -5.41 -10.40 1.82
C GLY A 52 -6.28 -11.50 1.21
N ARG A 53 -6.63 -12.50 2.02
CA ARG A 53 -7.60 -13.52 1.60
C ARG A 53 -9.01 -12.95 1.79
N SER A 54 -9.78 -12.97 0.71
CA SER A 54 -11.22 -12.73 0.76
C SER A 54 -11.97 -14.04 0.95
N HIS A 55 -13.08 -13.98 1.67
CA HIS A 55 -13.99 -15.11 1.84
C HIS A 55 -14.71 -15.49 0.53
N LEU A 56 -14.91 -14.55 -0.39
CA LEU A 56 -15.72 -14.71 -1.60
C LEU A 56 -14.86 -14.94 -2.86
N TYR A 57 -13.78 -14.18 -3.03
CA TYR A 57 -12.98 -14.16 -4.27
C TYR A 57 -11.61 -14.81 -4.13
N GLY A 58 -11.31 -15.41 -2.97
CA GLY A 58 -10.05 -16.11 -2.68
C GLY A 58 -8.89 -15.16 -2.39
N VAL A 59 -8.65 -14.14 -3.21
CA VAL A 59 -7.65 -13.08 -2.97
C VAL A 59 -8.27 -11.72 -3.23
N SER A 60 -7.98 -10.77 -2.37
CA SER A 60 -8.35 -9.38 -2.56
C SER A 60 -7.16 -8.49 -2.26
N ARG A 61 -7.08 -7.36 -2.96
CA ARG A 61 -5.94 -6.46 -2.93
C ARG A 61 -6.40 -5.07 -2.55
N ILE A 62 -5.67 -4.48 -1.63
CA ILE A 62 -5.82 -3.10 -1.18
C ILE A 62 -4.58 -2.35 -1.63
N ALA A 63 -4.76 -1.12 -2.10
CA ALA A 63 -3.68 -0.23 -2.42
C ALA A 63 -3.79 1.06 -1.63
N CYS A 64 -2.64 1.54 -1.18
CA CYS A 64 -2.53 2.83 -0.50
C CYS A 64 -1.30 3.56 -1.03
N THR A 65 -1.40 4.88 -1.12
CA THR A 65 -0.29 5.75 -1.47
C THR A 65 0.41 6.19 -0.20
N ALA A 66 1.71 5.87 -0.09
CA ALA A 66 2.48 6.28 1.08
C ALA A 66 2.54 7.81 1.17
N PRO A 67 2.25 8.42 2.33
CA PRO A 67 2.42 9.86 2.51
C PRO A 67 3.90 10.25 2.43
N PRO A 68 4.23 11.50 2.07
CA PRO A 68 5.62 11.96 1.91
C PRO A 68 6.29 12.14 3.28
N LEU A 69 6.82 11.05 3.84
CA LEU A 69 7.57 11.03 5.10
C LEU A 69 9.08 10.96 4.86
N SER A 70 9.84 11.28 5.91
CA SER A 70 11.30 11.17 5.88
C SER A 70 11.76 9.73 5.70
N ALA A 71 12.94 9.56 5.09
CA ALA A 71 13.53 8.25 4.90
C ALA A 71 13.76 7.51 6.23
N GLY A 72 13.52 6.19 6.22
CA GLY A 72 13.61 5.34 7.40
C GLY A 72 12.54 4.25 7.43
N HIS A 73 12.62 3.39 8.45
CA HIS A 73 11.67 2.31 8.66
C HIS A 73 10.43 2.80 9.42
N THR A 74 9.27 2.33 8.98
CA THR A 74 7.98 2.49 9.64
C THR A 74 7.18 1.20 9.51
N THR A 75 6.00 1.19 10.08
CA THR A 75 5.05 0.09 9.97
C THR A 75 3.78 0.52 9.25
N VAL A 76 3.19 -0.39 8.49
CA VAL A 76 1.90 -0.21 7.83
C VAL A 76 0.88 -1.12 8.47
N GLU A 77 -0.22 -0.54 8.94
CA GLU A 77 -1.40 -1.28 9.37
C GLU A 77 -2.59 -0.88 8.52
N ILE A 78 -3.53 -1.78 8.34
CA ILE A 78 -4.62 -1.57 7.40
C ILE A 78 -5.95 -1.85 8.08
N ARG A 79 -6.93 -1.02 7.81
CA ARG A 79 -8.27 -1.07 8.39
C ARG A 79 -9.33 -0.95 7.31
N ASN A 80 -10.42 -1.71 7.43
CA ASN A 80 -11.67 -1.46 6.70
C ASN A 80 -12.60 -0.59 7.58
N THR A 81 -13.44 0.24 6.97
CA THR A 81 -14.48 1.12 7.56
C THR A 81 -15.05 0.72 8.93
N HIS A 82 -15.36 -0.57 9.12
CA HIS A 82 -16.04 -1.08 10.31
C HIS A 82 -15.13 -1.84 11.29
N GLY A 83 -13.84 -2.00 10.96
CA GLY A 83 -12.88 -2.80 11.70
C GLY A 83 -11.87 -1.97 12.50
N SER A 84 -11.10 -2.64 13.34
CA SER A 84 -9.84 -2.08 13.85
C SER A 84 -8.72 -2.25 12.82
N PHE A 85 -7.61 -1.55 13.01
CA PHE A 85 -6.39 -1.81 12.25
C PHE A 85 -5.92 -3.27 12.44
N SER A 86 -5.24 -3.80 11.42
CA SER A 86 -4.65 -5.13 11.46
C SER A 86 -3.77 -5.30 12.70
N ILE A 87 -3.89 -6.45 13.36
CA ILE A 87 -3.13 -6.77 14.58
C ILE A 87 -1.63 -6.90 14.26
N ASN A 88 -1.32 -7.27 13.02
CA ASN A 88 0.03 -7.34 12.49
C ASN A 88 0.30 -6.09 11.66
N ALA A 89 1.38 -5.40 12.04
CA ALA A 89 1.90 -4.28 11.29
C ALA A 89 3.00 -4.77 10.35
N PHE A 90 3.04 -4.23 9.14
CA PHE A 90 4.02 -4.63 8.12
C PHE A 90 5.18 -3.65 8.07
N GLU A 91 6.41 -4.15 8.02
CA GLU A 91 7.56 -3.27 7.83
C GLU A 91 7.54 -2.58 6.46
N PHE A 92 7.79 -1.28 6.48
CA PHE A 92 7.88 -0.44 5.30
C PHE A 92 9.05 0.53 5.45
N GLU A 93 9.82 0.71 4.38
CA GLU A 93 10.98 1.61 4.38
C GLU A 93 10.73 2.75 3.40
N TYR A 94 10.80 3.98 3.90
CA TYR A 94 10.92 5.16 3.08
C TYR A 94 12.36 5.30 2.60
N GLN A 95 12.56 5.29 1.30
CA GLN A 95 13.87 5.48 0.69
C GLN A 95 14.04 6.93 0.25
N VAL A 96 15.29 7.43 0.31
CA VAL A 96 15.65 8.69 -0.31
C VAL A 96 15.61 8.54 -1.83
N LEU A 97 15.21 9.60 -2.54
CA LEU A 97 15.27 9.61 -4.00
C LEU A 97 16.70 9.34 -4.46
N ALA A 98 16.86 8.37 -5.36
CA ALA A 98 18.16 8.06 -5.94
C ALA A 98 18.64 9.24 -6.79
N ALA A 99 19.77 9.83 -6.42
CA ALA A 99 20.45 10.82 -7.24
C ALA A 99 21.31 10.11 -8.29
N VAL A 100 20.94 10.27 -9.57
CA VAL A 100 21.74 9.74 -10.68
C VAL A 100 22.83 10.75 -11.01
N PHE A 101 24.07 10.45 -10.59
CA PHE A 101 25.21 11.36 -10.78
C PHE A 101 25.92 11.16 -12.12
N THR A 102 25.87 9.96 -12.69
CA THR A 102 26.53 9.64 -13.96
C THR A 102 25.85 8.44 -14.63
N ILE A 103 25.84 8.43 -15.96
CA ILE A 103 25.39 7.31 -16.78
C ILE A 103 26.55 7.01 -17.73
N SER A 104 27.01 5.76 -17.77
CA SER A 104 28.18 5.34 -18.56
C SER A 104 27.92 4.00 -19.25
N PRO A 105 28.35 3.80 -20.51
CA PRO A 105 29.05 4.79 -21.35
C PRO A 105 28.09 5.85 -21.90
N LEU A 106 28.62 7.07 -22.09
CA LEU A 106 27.94 8.10 -22.87
C LEU A 106 27.91 7.61 -24.33
N LEU A 107 26.72 7.59 -24.93
CA LEU A 107 26.52 7.25 -26.35
C LEU A 107 27.25 8.25 -27.26
#